data_AF-A0A0W0R6B9-F1
#
_entry.id   AF-A0A0W0R6B9-F1
#
_cell.length_a   1.000
_cell.length_b   1.000
_cell.length_c   1.000
_cell.angle_alpha   90.00
_cell.angle_beta   90.00
_cell.angle_gamma   90.00
#
_symmetry.space_group_name_H-M   'P 1'
#
loop_
_entity.id
_entity.type
_entity.pdbx_description
1 polymer ?
#
loop_
_entity_poly.entity_id
_entity_poly.type
_entity_poly.pdbx_seq_one_letter_code
_entity_poly.pdbx_strand_id
1 'polypeptide(L)'
;MRLLFLIMLAFSFNLYADTIDHYMNIANNIPQMEMKADPQSQAWARSARNILVLTSESIGESLILANENAKAHGSPPLFCLPPSTHLSPEEINELIQQTYKEATEPEKNKMTVSQIALLGFSKRFPCQAVQNKAASPPATPSLQHVGAS
;
A
#
# COMPACT_ATOMS: atom_id res chain seq x y z
N MET A 1 39.84 -8.42 -8.48
CA MET A 1 38.48 -8.70 -7.96
C MET A 1 37.93 -7.60 -7.05
N ARG A 2 38.71 -6.99 -6.14
CA ARG A 2 38.23 -5.88 -5.28
C ARG A 2 37.69 -4.65 -6.04
N LEU A 3 38.31 -4.27 -7.16
CA LEU A 3 37.85 -3.15 -8.00
C LEU A 3 36.50 -3.42 -8.67
N LEU A 4 36.27 -4.64 -9.16
CA LEU A 4 34.98 -5.04 -9.75
C LEU A 4 33.84 -4.99 -8.73
N PHE A 5 34.12 -5.36 -7.48
CA PHE A 5 33.16 -5.28 -6.38
C PHE A 5 32.77 -3.83 -6.06
N LEU A 6 33.73 -2.90 -6.07
CA LEU A 6 33.48 -1.47 -5.86
C LEU A 6 32.68 -0.84 -7.00
N ILE A 7 32.95 -1.25 -8.25
CA ILE A 7 32.19 -0.80 -9.42
C ILE A 7 30.74 -1.29 -9.35
N MET A 8 30.52 -2.58 -9.03
CA MET A 8 29.16 -3.13 -8.84
C MET A 8 28.40 -2.42 -7.70
N LEU A 9 29.07 -2.11 -6.59
CA LEU A 9 28.46 -1.37 -5.48
C LEU A 9 28.07 0.06 -5.88
N ALA A 10 28.87 0.73 -6.72
CA ALA A 10 28.59 2.08 -7.20
C ALA A 10 27.37 2.14 -8.15
N PHE A 11 27.13 1.10 -8.95
CA PHE A 11 26.00 1.05 -9.87
C PHE A 11 24.64 0.81 -9.17
N SER A 12 24.63 0.16 -8.00
CA SER A 12 23.38 -0.08 -7.25
C SER A 12 22.67 1.18 -6.71
N PHE A 13 23.35 2.33 -6.63
CA PHE A 13 22.79 3.56 -6.07
C PHE A 13 21.91 4.37 -7.04
N ASN A 14 21.81 3.97 -8.31
CA ASN A 14 21.04 4.71 -9.33
C ASN A 14 19.67 4.07 -9.65
N LEU A 15 19.21 3.12 -8.84
CA LEU A 15 17.88 2.54 -9.00
C LEU A 15 16.83 3.51 -8.42
N TYR A 16 16.30 4.38 -9.26
CA TYR A 16 15.11 5.17 -8.94
C TYR A 16 13.87 4.35 -9.25
N ALA A 17 13.08 4.07 -8.22
CA ALA A 17 11.71 3.63 -8.43
C ALA A 17 10.90 4.77 -9.05
N ASP A 18 9.97 4.42 -9.94
CA ASP A 18 9.12 5.41 -10.59
C ASP A 18 8.28 6.16 -9.55
N THR A 19 8.14 7.47 -9.74
CA THR A 19 7.42 8.31 -8.78
C THR A 19 5.91 8.22 -9.02
N ILE A 20 5.12 8.52 -7.99
CA ILE A 20 3.67 8.63 -8.17
C ILE A 20 3.29 9.70 -9.21
N ASP A 21 4.11 10.71 -9.43
CA ASP A 21 3.84 11.74 -10.43
C ASP A 21 3.84 11.20 -11.86
N HIS A 22 4.73 10.25 -12.18
CA HIS A 22 4.74 9.62 -13.51
C HIS A 22 3.46 8.80 -13.73
N TYR A 23 3.08 8.01 -12.72
CA TYR A 23 1.83 7.25 -12.72
C TYR A 23 0.62 8.16 -12.94
N MET A 24 0.52 9.26 -12.18
CA MET A 24 -0.59 10.20 -12.28
C MET A 24 -0.58 10.96 -13.61
N ASN A 25 0.59 11.27 -14.15
CA ASN A 25 0.71 11.86 -15.48
C ASN A 25 0.13 10.92 -16.54
N ILE A 26 0.44 9.62 -16.52
CA ILE A 26 -0.16 8.64 -17.44
C ILE A 26 -1.69 8.60 -17.25
N ALA A 27 -2.16 8.42 -16.01
CA ALA A 27 -3.57 8.31 -15.68
C ALA A 27 -4.39 9.52 -16.17
N ASN A 28 -3.87 10.72 -15.97
CA ASN A 28 -4.54 11.97 -16.37
C ASN A 28 -4.54 12.21 -17.88
N ASN A 29 -3.59 11.64 -18.62
CA ASN A 29 -3.48 11.79 -20.08
C ASN A 29 -4.35 10.78 -20.85
N ILE A 30 -4.69 9.62 -20.27
CA ILE A 30 -5.55 8.61 -20.92
C ILE A 30 -6.84 9.22 -21.48
N PRO A 31 -7.68 9.95 -20.69
CA PRO A 31 -8.92 10.52 -21.22
C PRO A 31 -8.68 11.51 -22.37
N GLN A 32 -7.60 12.29 -22.30
CA GLN A 32 -7.26 13.25 -23.34
C GLN A 32 -6.89 12.56 -24.65
N MET A 33 -6.20 11.42 -24.57
CA MET A 33 -5.78 10.64 -25.73
C MET A 33 -6.93 9.81 -26.31
N GLU A 34 -7.90 9.41 -25.50
CA GLU A 34 -9.14 8.74 -25.96
C GLU A 34 -10.06 9.68 -26.75
N MET A 35 -10.11 10.96 -26.39
CA MET A 35 -10.88 11.97 -27.12
C MET A 35 -10.27 12.34 -28.49
N LYS A 36 -8.97 12.07 -28.68
CA LYS A 36 -8.32 12.30 -29.97
C LYS A 36 -8.79 11.23 -30.96
N ALA A 37 -9.23 11.68 -32.13
CA ALA A 37 -9.75 10.81 -33.18
C ALA A 37 -8.65 10.07 -33.97
N ASP A 38 -7.37 10.36 -33.74
CA ASP A 38 -6.29 9.72 -34.47
C ASP A 38 -5.99 8.30 -33.93
N PRO A 39 -5.73 7.31 -34.81
CA PRO A 39 -5.52 5.92 -34.39
C PRO A 39 -4.35 5.72 -33.42
N GLN A 40 -3.32 6.55 -33.52
CA GLN A 40 -2.12 6.44 -32.69
C GLN A 40 -2.43 6.83 -31.24
N SER A 41 -3.16 7.92 -31.03
CA SER A 41 -3.56 8.36 -29.69
C SER A 41 -4.47 7.33 -29.01
N GLN A 42 -5.41 6.73 -29.74
CA GLN A 42 -6.27 5.69 -29.19
C GLN A 42 -5.52 4.39 -28.88
N ALA A 43 -4.54 4.02 -29.72
CA ALA A 43 -3.69 2.87 -29.44
C ALA A 43 -2.82 3.11 -28.20
N TRP A 44 -2.25 4.31 -28.06
CA TRP A 44 -1.52 4.70 -26.86
C TRP A 44 -2.41 4.63 -25.62
N ALA A 45 -3.63 5.17 -25.66
CA ALA A 45 -4.55 5.16 -24.52
C ALA A 45 -4.92 3.74 -24.07
N ARG A 46 -5.19 2.83 -25.03
CA ARG A 46 -5.46 1.42 -24.74
C ARG A 46 -4.27 0.73 -24.08
N SER A 47 -3.06 0.94 -24.60
CA SER A 47 -1.84 0.39 -24.01
C SER A 47 -1.56 0.94 -22.62
N ALA A 48 -1.72 2.26 -22.43
CA ALA A 48 -1.53 2.92 -21.14
C ALA A 48 -2.52 2.40 -20.08
N ARG A 49 -3.81 2.22 -20.42
CA ARG A 49 -4.77 1.57 -19.52
C ARG A 49 -4.32 0.18 -19.08
N ASN A 50 -3.93 -0.66 -20.02
CA ASN A 50 -3.49 -2.02 -19.71
C ASN A 50 -2.27 -2.02 -18.80
N ILE A 51 -1.31 -1.11 -19.02
CA ILE A 51 -0.16 -0.94 -18.13
C ILE A 51 -0.63 -0.56 -16.72
N LEU A 52 -1.51 0.43 -16.57
CA LEU A 52 -1.98 0.84 -15.24
C LEU A 52 -2.74 -0.28 -14.51
N VAL A 53 -3.53 -1.08 -15.24
CA VAL A 53 -4.22 -2.26 -14.70
C VAL A 53 -3.20 -3.29 -14.19
N LEU A 54 -2.25 -3.71 -15.04
CA LEU A 54 -1.22 -4.68 -14.66
C LEU A 54 -0.34 -4.19 -13.52
N THR A 55 0.03 -2.90 -13.53
CA THR A 55 0.78 -2.28 -12.43
C THR A 55 -0.02 -2.31 -11.13
N SER A 56 -1.31 -1.98 -11.17
CA SER A 56 -2.17 -1.97 -9.99
C SER A 56 -2.40 -3.37 -9.44
N GLU A 57 -2.59 -4.36 -10.31
CA GLU A 57 -2.67 -5.78 -9.95
C GLU A 57 -1.37 -6.23 -9.25
N SER A 58 -0.23 -5.99 -9.89
CA SER A 58 1.08 -6.35 -9.36
C SER A 58 1.37 -5.70 -7.99
N ILE A 59 1.02 -4.42 -7.82
CA ILE A 59 1.14 -3.72 -6.53
C ILE A 59 0.20 -4.33 -5.49
N GLY A 60 -1.06 -4.59 -5.86
CA GLY A 60 -2.06 -5.18 -4.97
C GLY A 60 -1.62 -6.53 -4.45
N GLU A 61 -1.24 -7.44 -5.34
CA GLU A 61 -0.72 -8.77 -5.00
C GLU A 61 0.53 -8.67 -4.11
N SER A 62 1.47 -7.79 -4.47
CA SER A 62 2.69 -7.58 -3.68
C SER A 62 2.39 -7.08 -2.26
N LEU A 63 1.43 -6.18 -2.11
CA LEU A 63 1.02 -5.66 -0.80
C LEU A 63 0.27 -6.70 0.02
N ILE A 64 -0.59 -7.51 -0.60
CA ILE A 64 -1.27 -8.63 0.06
C ILE A 64 -0.24 -9.64 0.56
N LEU A 65 0.69 -10.06 -0.31
CA LEU A 65 1.77 -10.98 0.03
C LEU A 65 2.65 -10.41 1.16
N ALA A 66 3.03 -9.13 1.08
CA ALA A 66 3.81 -8.49 2.14
C ALA A 66 3.05 -8.46 3.47
N ASN A 67 1.75 -8.21 3.44
CA ASN A 67 0.89 -8.18 4.62
C ASN A 67 0.71 -9.58 5.25
N GLU A 68 0.57 -10.62 4.43
CA GLU A 68 0.52 -12.01 4.88
C GLU A 68 1.84 -12.45 5.50
N ASN A 69 2.97 -12.11 4.87
CA ASN A 69 4.29 -12.38 5.42
C ASN A 69 4.51 -11.67 6.76
N ALA A 70 4.09 -10.41 6.91
CA ALA A 70 4.17 -9.70 8.18
C ALA A 70 3.44 -10.45 9.30
N LYS A 71 2.21 -10.93 9.04
CA LYS A 71 1.42 -11.73 9.99
C LYS A 71 2.10 -13.05 10.34
N ALA A 72 2.64 -13.76 9.34
CA ALA A 72 3.31 -15.05 9.53
C ALA A 72 4.58 -14.94 10.40
N HIS A 73 5.27 -13.80 10.32
CA HIS A 73 6.46 -13.52 11.13
C HIS A 73 6.16 -12.83 12.47
N GLY A 74 4.90 -12.77 12.91
CA GLY A 74 4.50 -12.18 14.19
C GLY A 74 4.63 -10.66 14.25
N SER A 75 4.84 -10.00 13.10
CA SER A 75 4.82 -8.54 12.98
C SER A 75 3.37 -8.06 12.83
N PRO A 76 3.05 -6.83 13.26
CA PRO A 76 1.73 -6.28 13.03
C PRO A 76 1.45 -6.18 11.53
N PRO A 77 0.23 -6.50 11.07
CA PRO A 77 -0.16 -6.34 9.67
C PRO A 77 -0.04 -4.88 9.23
N LEU A 78 0.32 -4.68 7.96
CA LEU A 78 0.42 -3.37 7.32
C LEU A 78 -0.98 -2.73 7.14
N PHE A 79 -1.99 -3.57 6.94
CA PHE A 79 -3.41 -3.20 6.84
C PHE A 79 -4.30 -4.42 7.11
N CYS A 80 -5.56 -4.19 7.47
CA CYS A 80 -6.48 -5.24 7.91
C CYS A 80 -7.61 -5.43 6.91
N LEU A 81 -7.28 -6.11 5.81
CA LEU A 81 -8.22 -6.48 4.78
C LEU A 81 -9.26 -7.49 5.33
N PRO A 82 -10.58 -7.22 5.21
CA PRO A 82 -11.60 -8.15 5.66
C PRO A 82 -11.49 -9.50 4.93
N PRO A 83 -11.86 -10.62 5.59
CA PRO A 83 -11.94 -11.91 4.91
C PRO A 83 -12.84 -11.79 3.68
N SER A 84 -12.48 -12.48 2.58
CA SER A 84 -13.20 -12.48 1.30
C SER A 84 -13.24 -11.16 0.50
N THR A 85 -12.55 -10.11 0.94
CA THR A 85 -12.35 -8.93 0.08
C THR A 85 -11.31 -9.23 -0.99
N HIS A 86 -11.72 -9.12 -2.26
CA HIS A 86 -10.83 -9.13 -3.41
C HIS A 86 -10.97 -7.78 -4.11
N LEU A 87 -9.87 -7.03 -4.18
CA LEU A 87 -9.88 -5.74 -4.88
C LEU A 87 -9.52 -5.99 -6.34
N SER A 88 -10.34 -5.50 -7.26
CA SER A 88 -9.98 -5.52 -8.67
C SER A 88 -8.79 -4.58 -8.95
N PRO A 89 -8.02 -4.82 -10.02
CA PRO A 89 -6.96 -3.89 -10.43
C PRO A 89 -7.46 -2.46 -10.63
N GLU A 90 -8.69 -2.27 -11.12
CA GLU A 90 -9.33 -0.97 -11.27
C GLU A 90 -9.61 -0.31 -9.91
N GLU A 91 -10.13 -1.06 -8.94
CA GLU A 91 -10.35 -0.54 -7.58
C GLU A 91 -9.04 -0.13 -6.91
N ILE A 92 -7.95 -0.86 -7.15
CA ILE A 92 -6.61 -0.52 -6.65
C ILE A 92 -6.09 0.74 -7.35
N ASN A 93 -6.24 0.84 -8.68
CA ASN A 93 -5.86 2.03 -9.44
C ASN A 93 -6.61 3.27 -8.93
N GLU A 94 -7.92 3.17 -8.73
CA GLU A 94 -8.75 4.24 -8.18
C GLU A 94 -8.31 4.62 -6.77
N LEU A 95 -8.03 3.63 -5.91
CA LEU A 95 -7.52 3.86 -4.56
C LEU A 95 -6.19 4.62 -4.59
N ILE A 96 -5.26 4.27 -5.48
CA ILE A 96 -3.97 4.96 -5.65
C ILE A 96 -4.20 6.41 -6.06
N GLN A 97 -5.01 6.64 -7.11
CA GLN A 97 -5.29 7.99 -7.62
C GLN A 97 -5.99 8.86 -6.56
N GLN A 98 -6.95 8.30 -5.83
CA GLN A 98 -7.66 9.02 -4.78
C GLN A 98 -6.73 9.35 -3.60
N THR A 99 -5.91 8.39 -3.18
CA THR A 99 -4.94 8.59 -2.09
C THR A 99 -3.93 9.67 -2.46
N TYR A 100 -3.45 9.69 -3.72
CA TYR A 100 -2.58 10.76 -4.20
C TYR A 100 -3.28 12.11 -4.17
N LYS A 101 -4.55 12.22 -4.59
CA LYS A 101 -5.29 13.49 -4.55
C LYS A 101 -5.44 14.02 -3.12
N GLU A 102 -5.69 13.12 -2.16
CA GLU A 102 -5.93 13.46 -0.75
C GLU A 102 -4.66 13.67 0.09
N ALA A 103 -3.50 13.17 -0.34
CA ALA A 103 -2.24 13.40 0.38
C ALA A 103 -1.85 14.89 0.38
N THR A 104 -0.96 15.32 1.26
CA THR A 104 -0.42 16.69 1.24
C THR A 104 0.82 16.77 0.32
N GLU A 105 1.06 17.92 -0.32
CA GLU A 105 2.19 18.12 -1.24
C GLU A 105 3.59 17.70 -0.72
N PRO A 106 3.98 18.00 0.54
CA PRO A 106 5.26 17.51 1.07
C PRO A 106 5.33 15.99 1.22
N GLU A 107 4.19 15.31 1.33
CA GLU A 107 4.10 13.84 1.41
C GLU A 107 4.15 13.20 0.02
N LYS A 108 3.52 13.82 -1.01
CA LYS A 108 3.44 13.27 -2.38
C LYS A 108 4.77 13.27 -3.13
N ASN A 109 5.52 14.37 -3.06
CA ASN A 109 6.71 14.62 -3.91
C ASN A 109 7.88 13.64 -3.71
N LYS A 110 7.77 12.68 -2.78
CA LYS A 110 8.82 11.71 -2.47
C LYS A 110 8.33 10.27 -2.50
N MET A 111 7.04 10.04 -2.71
CA MET A 111 6.49 8.70 -2.62
C MET A 111 6.51 7.98 -3.95
N THR A 112 6.84 6.69 -3.90
CA THR A 112 6.63 5.77 -5.01
C THR A 112 5.14 5.42 -5.12
N VAL A 113 4.75 4.87 -6.26
CA VAL A 113 3.38 4.39 -6.47
C VAL A 113 2.97 3.37 -5.40
N SER A 114 3.86 2.43 -5.06
CA SER A 114 3.59 1.41 -4.04
C SER A 114 3.46 1.97 -2.63
N GLN A 115 4.16 3.07 -2.30
CA GLN A 115 4.02 3.75 -1.01
C GLN A 115 2.67 4.45 -0.89
N ILE A 116 2.22 5.12 -1.96
CA ILE A 116 0.88 5.73 -2.03
C ILE A 116 -0.19 4.64 -1.98
N ALA A 117 0.00 3.53 -2.69
CA ALA A 117 -0.89 2.38 -2.61
C ALA A 117 -0.99 1.87 -1.17
N LEU A 118 0.14 1.60 -0.52
CA LEU A 118 0.16 1.15 0.88
C LEU A 118 -0.56 2.14 1.81
N LEU A 119 -0.31 3.44 1.66
CA LEU A 119 -1.02 4.47 2.42
C LEU A 119 -2.54 4.38 2.22
N GLY A 120 -2.98 4.19 0.98
CA GLY A 120 -4.39 4.03 0.62
C GLY A 120 -5.01 2.77 1.25
N PHE A 121 -4.30 1.64 1.18
CA PHE A 121 -4.71 0.39 1.82
C PHE A 121 -4.83 0.54 3.34
N SER A 122 -3.83 1.14 4.00
CA SER A 122 -3.84 1.35 5.45
C SER A 122 -4.94 2.32 5.89
N LYS A 123 -5.29 3.32 5.07
CA LYS A 123 -6.42 4.23 5.33
C LYS A 123 -7.77 3.56 5.12
N ARG A 124 -7.94 2.79 4.04
CA ARG A 124 -9.20 2.11 3.69
C ARG A 124 -9.47 0.90 4.60
N PHE A 125 -8.41 0.24 5.06
CA PHE A 125 -8.47 -0.97 5.87
C PHE A 125 -7.61 -0.82 7.14
N PRO A 126 -7.95 0.10 8.05
CA PRO A 126 -7.19 0.31 9.26
C PRO A 126 -7.25 -0.94 10.14
N CYS A 127 -6.09 -1.36 10.64
CA CYS A 127 -6.06 -2.33 11.72
C CYS A 127 -6.54 -1.66 12.99
N GLN A 128 -7.59 -2.22 13.61
CA GLN A 128 -7.95 -1.80 14.96
C GLN A 128 -6.73 -2.05 15.84
N ALA A 129 -6.15 -0.99 16.42
CA ALA A 129 -5.26 -1.16 17.54
C ALA A 129 -6.01 -2.02 18.55
N VAL A 130 -5.40 -3.12 18.98
CA VAL A 130 -5.86 -3.86 20.15
C VAL A 130 -5.75 -2.88 21.33
N GLN A 131 -6.77 -2.03 21.52
CA GLN A 131 -6.87 -1.22 22.70
C GLN A 131 -7.18 -2.17 23.85
N ASN A 132 -6.16 -2.37 24.69
CA ASN A 132 -6.26 -2.65 26.11
C ASN A 132 -7.26 -3.74 26.54
N LYS A 133 -6.82 -5.00 26.52
CA LYS A 133 -7.31 -6.03 27.44
C LYS A 133 -6.16 -6.64 28.24
N ALA A 134 -5.49 -5.81 29.03
CA ALA A 134 -4.59 -6.26 30.11
C ALA A 134 -4.44 -5.16 31.18
N ALA A 135 -5.55 -4.62 31.65
CA ALA A 135 -5.60 -3.83 32.88
C ALA A 135 -6.88 -4.14 33.64
N SER A 136 -6.97 -5.38 34.13
CA SER A 136 -7.75 -5.70 35.30
C SER A 136 -6.91 -6.66 36.13
N PRO A 137 -6.35 -6.24 37.28
CA PRO A 137 -5.69 -7.17 38.18
C PRO A 137 -6.72 -8.22 38.62
N PRO A 138 -6.31 -9.48 38.87
CA PRO A 138 -7.21 -10.51 39.35
C PRO A 138 -7.81 -10.03 40.68
N ALA A 139 -9.13 -10.09 40.79
CA ALA A 139 -9.84 -9.79 42.02
C ALA A 139 -9.32 -10.68 43.15
N THR A 140 -8.74 -10.05 44.17
CA THR A 140 -8.34 -10.70 45.42
C THR A 140 -9.56 -11.33 46.08
N PRO A 141 -9.56 -12.62 46.43
CA PRO A 141 -10.66 -13.19 47.21
C PRO A 141 -10.62 -12.61 48.63
N SER A 142 -11.72 -11.99 49.04
CA SER A 142 -11.94 -11.52 50.40
C SER A 142 -11.97 -12.71 51.37
N LEU A 143 -10.99 -12.76 52.27
CA LEU A 143 -11.00 -13.60 53.46
C LEU A 143 -12.18 -13.19 54.35
N GLN A 144 -13.23 -14.01 54.39
CA GLN A 144 -14.28 -13.88 55.40
C GLN A 144 -13.71 -14.22 56.77
N HIS A 145 -13.80 -13.22 57.64
CA HIS A 145 -13.51 -13.30 59.06
C HIS A 145 -14.62 -14.13 59.74
N VAL A 146 -14.32 -15.37 60.15
CA VAL A 146 -15.21 -16.13 61.03
C VAL A 146 -14.90 -15.72 62.46
N GLY A 147 -15.81 -14.93 63.02
CA GLY A 147 -15.82 -14.53 64.42
C GLY A 147 -16.24 -15.66 65.35
N ALA A 148 -15.72 -15.59 66.56
CA ALA A 148 -15.91 -16.50 67.67
C ALA A 148 -17.37 -16.71 68.10
N SER A 149 -17.67 -17.93 68.55
CA SER A 149 -18.47 -18.25 69.73
C SER A 149 -18.13 -19.66 70.21
#